data_AF-A0A6S7DST3-F1
#
_entry.id   AF-A0A6S7DST3-F1
#
_cell.length_a   1.000
_cell.length_b   1.000
_cell.length_c   1.000
_cell.angle_alpha   90.00
_cell.angle_beta   90.00
_cell.angle_gamma   90.00
#
_symmetry.space_group_name_H-M   'P 1'
#
loop_
_entity.id
_entity.type
_entity.pdbx_description
1 polymer ?
#
loop_
_entity_poly.entity_id
_entity_poly.type
_entity_poly.pdbx_seq_one_letter_code
_entity_poly.pdbx_strand_id
1 'polypeptide(L)'
;MMSLARRARLLLLPLLMPLIMLLPAAALAQAAPTPGCEDFLAAWGDKPAAIEYQGCRQEFGQGRPLVARYRLDGAAAAEVERYLQRRFGIEALRFRCCGWEAPPHSWRDPRTGHNYLIGFGSEETLVSSRAQWDRIDNFHIRVERFTEDS
;
A
#
# COMPACT_ATOMS: atom_id res chain seq x y z
N MET A 1 -73.22 10.67 -46.28
CA MET A 1 -73.76 10.15 -45.01
C MET A 1 -72.60 9.95 -44.05
N MET A 2 -72.72 10.50 -42.84
CA MET A 2 -71.74 10.48 -41.75
C MET A 2 -71.41 9.05 -41.29
N SER A 3 -70.16 8.80 -40.87
CA SER A 3 -69.89 8.41 -39.47
C SER A 3 -68.38 8.29 -39.22
N LEU A 4 -67.92 9.00 -38.19
CA LEU A 4 -66.59 8.86 -37.57
C LEU A 4 -66.52 7.59 -36.71
N ALA A 5 -65.31 7.01 -36.59
CA ALA A 5 -64.66 6.52 -35.36
C ALA A 5 -63.57 5.48 -35.73
N ARG A 6 -62.42 5.30 -35.08
CA ARG A 6 -61.65 5.99 -34.02
C ARG A 6 -60.34 5.18 -33.87
N ARG A 7 -59.21 5.87 -33.69
CA ARG A 7 -58.01 5.49 -32.88
C ARG A 7 -57.15 4.33 -33.46
N ALA A 8 -55.83 4.24 -33.31
CA ALA A 8 -54.91 4.80 -32.32
C ALA A 8 -53.44 4.73 -32.80
N ARG A 9 -52.61 5.66 -32.28
CA ARG A 9 -51.18 5.56 -31.90
C ARG A 9 -50.14 5.33 -33.02
N LEU A 10 -49.34 6.34 -33.37
CA LEU A 10 -48.07 6.75 -32.71
C LEU A 10 -47.06 5.58 -32.71
N LEU A 11 -45.80 5.64 -33.17
CA LEU A 11 -44.85 6.72 -33.47
C LEU A 11 -43.64 6.06 -34.19
N LEU A 12 -42.81 6.90 -34.82
CA LEU A 12 -41.50 6.61 -35.41
C LEU A 12 -40.64 5.61 -34.61
N LEU A 13 -39.97 4.69 -35.31
CA LEU A 13 -38.73 4.08 -34.82
C LEU A 13 -37.61 4.28 -35.86
N PRO A 14 -36.70 5.26 -35.66
CA PRO A 14 -35.60 5.54 -36.56
C PRO A 14 -34.41 4.61 -36.28
N LEU A 15 -33.65 4.35 -37.35
CA LEU A 15 -32.22 4.04 -37.41
C LEU A 15 -31.46 4.10 -36.05
N LEU A 16 -31.26 2.95 -35.40
CA LEU A 16 -30.37 2.70 -34.25
C LEU A 16 -29.71 1.33 -34.57
N MET A 17 -28.40 1.11 -34.59
CA MET A 17 -27.34 1.57 -33.70
C MET A 17 -25.98 1.22 -34.37
N PRO A 18 -24.97 2.10 -34.34
CA PRO A 18 -23.64 1.77 -34.82
C PRO A 18 -22.87 0.88 -33.81
N LEU A 19 -22.07 -0.04 -34.34
CA LEU A 19 -20.77 -0.46 -33.82
C LEU A 19 -20.60 -0.48 -32.28
N ILE A 20 -21.12 -1.52 -31.63
CA ILE A 20 -20.68 -1.87 -30.27
C ILE A 20 -19.31 -2.53 -30.42
N MET A 21 -18.25 -1.73 -30.23
CA MET A 21 -16.90 -2.22 -29.97
C MET A 21 -16.95 -3.22 -28.80
N LEU A 22 -16.74 -4.50 -29.10
CA LEU A 22 -16.38 -5.50 -28.09
C LEU A 22 -14.92 -5.25 -27.67
N LEU A 23 -14.71 -4.40 -26.67
CA LEU A 23 -13.52 -4.50 -25.83
C LEU A 23 -13.86 -5.45 -24.67
N PRO A 24 -13.16 -6.59 -24.50
CA PRO A 24 -13.23 -7.31 -23.25
C PRO A 24 -12.55 -6.45 -22.18
N ALA A 25 -13.36 -5.87 -21.28
CA ALA A 25 -12.85 -5.30 -20.05
C ALA A 25 -12.27 -6.45 -19.22
N ALA A 26 -10.96 -6.67 -19.33
CA ALA A 26 -10.23 -7.47 -18.35
C ALA A 26 -10.27 -6.71 -17.03
N ALA A 27 -11.32 -6.92 -16.24
CA ALA A 27 -11.37 -6.47 -14.87
C ALA A 27 -10.24 -7.20 -14.12
N LEU A 28 -9.16 -6.48 -13.83
CA LEU A 28 -8.13 -6.95 -12.91
C LEU A 28 -8.84 -7.21 -11.59
N ALA A 29 -8.98 -8.49 -11.20
CA ALA A 29 -9.55 -8.84 -9.91
C ALA A 29 -8.62 -8.29 -8.81
N GLN A 30 -9.00 -7.19 -8.17
CA GLN A 30 -8.37 -6.80 -6.90
C GLN A 30 -8.75 -7.85 -5.87
N ALA A 31 -7.74 -8.47 -5.25
CA ALA A 31 -7.96 -9.37 -4.12
C ALA A 31 -8.78 -8.66 -3.04
N ALA A 32 -9.77 -9.37 -2.46
CA ALA A 32 -10.55 -8.82 -1.37
C ALA A 32 -9.63 -8.39 -0.21
N PRO A 33 -9.93 -7.27 0.49
CA PRO A 33 -9.12 -6.80 1.60
C PRO A 33 -8.99 -7.90 2.66
N THR A 34 -7.77 -8.17 3.10
CA THR A 34 -7.49 -9.14 4.15
C THR A 34 -7.94 -8.56 5.50
N PRO A 35 -8.84 -9.21 6.27
CA PRO A 35 -9.30 -8.68 7.55
C PRO A 35 -8.13 -8.36 8.51
N GLY A 36 -8.17 -7.17 9.11
CA GLY A 36 -7.13 -6.68 10.03
C GLY A 36 -5.80 -6.33 9.36
N CYS A 37 -5.70 -6.39 8.03
CA CYS A 37 -4.55 -5.95 7.26
C CYS A 37 -4.83 -4.53 6.77
N GLU A 38 -4.16 -3.55 7.36
CA GLU A 38 -4.43 -2.13 7.16
C GLU A 38 -3.14 -1.33 7.03
N ASP A 39 -3.26 -0.01 6.95
CA ASP A 39 -2.13 0.91 7.11
C ASP A 39 -1.79 1.01 8.61
N PHE A 40 -0.93 0.10 9.09
CA PHE A 40 -0.55 0.04 10.50
C PHE A 40 0.09 1.35 10.99
N LEU A 41 0.93 2.00 10.18
CA LEU A 41 1.56 3.27 10.57
C LEU A 41 0.52 4.39 10.72
N ALA A 42 -0.48 4.45 9.83
CA ALA A 42 -1.58 5.41 9.98
C ALA A 42 -2.45 5.10 11.22
N ALA A 43 -2.73 3.82 11.49
CA ALA A 43 -3.51 3.39 12.65
C ALA A 43 -2.85 3.68 14.01
N TRP A 44 -1.53 3.91 14.02
CA TRP A 44 -0.76 4.30 15.20
C TRP A 44 -0.61 5.82 15.39
N GLY A 45 -1.05 6.62 14.41
CA GLY A 45 -0.99 8.08 14.43
C GLY A 45 0.36 8.66 14.00
N ASP A 46 0.34 9.93 13.60
CA ASP A 46 1.51 10.75 13.25
C ASP A 46 2.42 10.16 12.16
N LYS A 47 1.86 9.38 11.25
CA LYS A 47 2.59 8.87 10.07
C LYS A 47 3.03 10.05 9.19
N PRO A 48 4.33 10.24 8.92
CA PRO A 48 4.80 11.27 8.00
C PRO A 48 4.16 11.13 6.61
N ALA A 49 3.78 12.26 6.01
CA ALA A 49 3.14 12.28 4.69
C ALA A 49 4.02 11.71 3.56
N ALA A 50 5.34 11.74 3.74
CA ALA A 50 6.30 11.16 2.82
C ALA A 50 6.27 9.61 2.78
N ILE A 51 5.62 8.95 3.75
CA ILE A 51 5.48 7.49 3.80
C ILE A 51 4.22 7.08 3.03
N GLU A 52 4.41 6.68 1.78
CA GLU A 52 3.37 6.13 0.92
C GLU A 52 3.02 4.69 1.33
N TYR A 53 1.73 4.42 1.54
CA TYR A 53 1.24 3.07 1.80
C TYR A 53 1.00 2.32 0.49
N GLN A 54 1.64 1.17 0.33
CA GLN A 54 1.55 0.33 -0.88
C GLN A 54 0.55 -0.82 -0.74
N GLY A 55 -0.10 -0.96 0.42
CA GLY A 55 -1.04 -2.03 0.70
C GLY A 55 -0.55 -3.00 1.79
N CYS A 56 -1.48 -3.85 2.21
CA CYS A 56 -1.25 -4.92 3.18
C CYS A 56 -1.85 -6.22 2.66
N ARG A 57 -1.13 -7.31 2.87
CA ARG A 57 -1.61 -8.67 2.55
C ARG A 57 -1.15 -9.68 3.61
N GLN A 58 -1.89 -10.77 3.76
CA GLN A 58 -1.37 -11.92 4.47
C GLN A 58 -0.30 -12.62 3.62
N GLU A 59 0.86 -12.89 4.20
CA GLU A 59 1.93 -13.65 3.55
C GLU A 59 2.01 -15.08 4.11
N PHE A 60 2.49 -15.99 3.26
CA PHE A 60 2.78 -17.36 3.66
C PHE A 60 4.07 -17.39 4.48
N GLY A 61 4.09 -18.16 5.57
CA GLY A 61 5.20 -18.24 6.51
C GLY A 61 4.72 -18.64 7.90
N GLN A 62 5.65 -18.88 8.82
CA GLN A 62 5.35 -19.09 10.24
C GLN A 62 4.61 -17.87 10.80
N GLY A 63 3.52 -18.05 11.55
CA GLY A 63 2.72 -16.94 12.06
C GLY A 63 1.74 -16.31 11.06
N ARG A 64 1.76 -16.75 9.78
CA ARG A 64 0.97 -16.22 8.65
C ARG A 64 0.81 -14.69 8.69
N PRO A 65 1.92 -13.94 8.73
CA PRO A 65 1.89 -12.54 9.13
C PRO A 65 1.08 -11.69 8.17
N LEU A 66 0.46 -10.65 8.71
CA LEU A 66 -0.08 -9.54 7.92
C LEU A 66 1.04 -8.56 7.65
N VAL A 67 1.29 -8.27 6.38
CA VAL A 67 2.46 -7.51 5.94
C VAL A 67 2.03 -6.27 5.21
N ALA A 68 2.21 -5.12 5.86
CA ALA A 68 2.06 -3.80 5.26
C ALA A 68 3.38 -3.33 4.67
N ARG A 69 3.32 -2.78 3.45
CA ARG A 69 4.48 -2.23 2.74
C ARG A 69 4.32 -0.74 2.53
N TYR A 70 5.44 -0.05 2.62
CA TYR A 70 5.51 1.38 2.42
C TYR A 70 6.71 1.76 1.58
N ARG A 71 6.61 2.89 0.91
CA ARG A 71 7.65 3.49 0.08
C ARG A 71 7.81 4.96 0.44
N LEU A 72 9.02 5.47 0.30
CA LEU A 72 9.32 6.89 0.40
C LEU A 72 10.51 7.22 -0.50
N ASP A 73 10.55 8.46 -0.98
CA ASP A 73 11.67 8.96 -1.76
C ASP A 73 12.90 9.15 -0.88
N GLY A 74 14.10 8.98 -1.43
CA GLY A 74 15.34 9.12 -0.68
C GLY A 74 15.55 10.51 -0.05
N ALA A 75 14.97 11.57 -0.61
CA ALA A 75 14.98 12.91 -0.03
C ALA A 75 14.30 12.98 1.36
N ALA A 76 13.35 12.08 1.64
CA ALA A 76 12.66 12.00 2.93
C ALA A 76 13.29 10.99 3.90
N ALA A 77 14.26 10.18 3.46
CA ALA A 77 14.77 9.05 4.23
C ALA A 77 15.37 9.45 5.59
N ALA A 78 16.07 10.59 5.69
CA ALA A 78 16.63 11.08 6.95
C ALA A 78 15.56 11.60 7.93
N GLU A 79 14.45 12.13 7.43
CA GLU A 79 13.31 12.49 8.29
C GLU A 79 12.62 11.23 8.81
N VAL A 80 12.35 10.28 7.93
CA VAL A 80 11.65 9.04 8.25
C VAL A 80 12.50 8.14 9.16
N GLU A 81 13.81 8.05 8.96
CA GLU A 81 14.72 7.34 9.89
C GLU A 81 14.56 7.87 11.32
N ARG A 82 14.56 9.18 11.49
CA ARG A 82 14.39 9.82 12.80
C ARG A 82 13.00 9.61 13.39
N TYR A 83 11.95 9.61 12.56
CA TYR A 83 10.60 9.26 13.00
C TYR A 83 10.56 7.83 13.55
N LEU A 84 11.10 6.86 12.79
CA LEU A 84 11.11 5.45 13.17
C LEU A 84 11.94 5.20 14.44
N GLN A 85 13.10 5.86 14.55
CA GLN A 85 13.93 5.86 15.77
C GLN A 85 13.16 6.35 16.99
N ARG A 86 12.52 7.53 16.89
CA ARG A 86 11.81 8.11 18.04
C ARG A 86 10.57 7.32 18.42
N ARG A 87 9.82 6.83 17.43
CA ARG A 87 8.50 6.21 17.65
C ARG A 87 8.60 4.75 18.06
N PHE A 88 9.54 4.01 17.47
CA PHE A 88 9.65 2.57 17.62
C PHE A 88 11.00 2.13 18.19
N GLY A 89 12.06 2.92 18.08
CA GLY A 89 13.40 2.54 18.55
C GLY A 89 14.23 1.78 17.52
N ILE A 90 13.90 1.91 16.23
CA ILE A 90 14.68 1.30 15.14
C ILE A 90 16.11 1.86 15.15
N GLU A 91 17.12 1.02 14.92
CA GLU A 91 18.50 1.47 14.80
C GLU A 91 18.72 2.34 13.55
N ALA A 92 19.76 3.16 13.57
CA ALA A 92 20.19 3.87 12.36
C ALA A 92 20.60 2.88 11.26
N LEU A 93 20.19 3.17 10.02
CA LEU A 93 20.56 2.41 8.83
C LEU A 93 22.09 2.31 8.69
N ARG A 94 22.58 1.20 8.17
CA ARG A 94 24.00 1.06 7.84
C ARG A 94 24.11 0.62 6.39
N PHE A 95 25.07 1.20 5.68
CA PHE A 95 25.36 0.74 4.35
C PHE A 95 26.03 -0.63 4.41
N ARG A 96 25.41 -1.64 3.83
CA ARG A 96 25.90 -3.03 3.78
C ARG A 96 25.64 -3.57 2.38
N CYS A 97 26.70 -4.09 1.76
CA CYS A 97 26.67 -4.85 0.51
C CYS A 97 25.58 -4.38 -0.47
N CYS A 98 25.64 -3.11 -0.91
CA CYS A 98 24.75 -2.56 -1.93
C CYS A 98 23.40 -2.02 -1.45
N GLY A 99 23.23 -1.71 -0.16
CA GLY A 99 22.03 -1.02 0.31
C GLY A 99 22.18 -0.44 1.70
N TRP A 100 21.19 0.33 2.11
CA TRP A 100 21.02 0.79 3.48
C TRP A 100 20.02 -0.11 4.18
N GLU A 101 20.37 -0.64 5.34
CA GLU A 101 19.45 -1.47 6.13
C GLU A 101 19.66 -1.26 7.63
N ALA A 102 18.57 -1.40 8.38
CA ALA A 102 18.59 -1.57 9.83
C ALA A 102 18.22 -3.02 10.16
N PRO A 103 18.77 -3.61 11.23
CA PRO A 103 18.26 -4.88 11.74
C PRO A 103 16.74 -4.80 11.96
N PRO A 104 15.97 -5.84 11.62
CA PRO A 104 14.54 -5.89 11.91
C PRO A 104 14.27 -5.63 13.41
N HIS A 105 13.33 -4.74 13.69
CA HIS A 105 13.03 -4.29 15.05
C HIS A 105 11.68 -4.80 15.53
N SER A 106 11.65 -5.53 16.65
CA SER A 106 10.42 -5.98 17.28
C SER A 106 9.80 -4.88 18.13
N TRP A 107 8.55 -4.55 17.86
CA TRP A 107 7.78 -3.55 18.60
C TRP A 107 6.42 -4.10 19.02
N ARG A 108 6.02 -3.88 20.26
CA ARG A 108 4.72 -4.32 20.79
C ARG A 108 3.80 -3.12 20.92
N ASP A 109 2.63 -3.19 20.29
CA ASP A 109 1.62 -2.13 20.42
C ASP A 109 1.06 -2.12 21.85
N PRO A 110 1.25 -1.03 22.63
CA PRO A 110 0.78 -0.98 24.00
C PRO A 110 -0.75 -0.97 24.12
N ARG A 111 -1.49 -0.63 23.05
CA ARG A 111 -2.95 -0.58 23.06
C ARG A 111 -3.60 -1.94 22.82
N THR A 112 -3.04 -2.72 21.90
CA THR A 112 -3.61 -4.00 21.44
C THR A 112 -2.83 -5.21 21.95
N GLY A 113 -1.58 -5.04 22.35
CA GLY A 113 -0.68 -6.11 22.76
C GLY A 113 -0.08 -6.90 21.59
N HIS A 114 -0.43 -6.58 20.34
CA HIS A 114 0.11 -7.23 19.16
C HIS A 114 1.60 -6.95 18.98
N ASN A 115 2.34 -7.98 18.57
CA ASN A 115 3.75 -7.87 18.24
C ASN A 115 3.93 -7.60 16.75
N TYR A 116 4.82 -6.67 16.44
CA TYR A 116 5.18 -6.30 15.09
C TYR A 116 6.68 -6.43 14.86
N LEU A 117 7.06 -6.83 13.65
CA LEU A 117 8.43 -6.72 13.17
C LEU A 117 8.50 -5.59 12.14
N ILE A 118 9.38 -4.62 12.36
CA ILE A 118 9.53 -3.44 11.50
C ILE A 118 10.91 -3.48 10.84
N GLY A 119 10.92 -3.53 9.51
CA GLY A 119 12.12 -3.40 8.68
C GLY A 119 12.14 -2.05 7.98
N PHE A 120 13.34 -1.47 7.83
CA PHE A 120 13.57 -0.23 7.10
C PHE A 120 14.87 -0.35 6.30
N GLY A 121 14.84 0.02 5.03
CA GLY A 121 16.00 -0.04 4.16
C GLY A 121 15.80 0.70 2.84
N SER A 122 16.86 0.84 2.06
CA SER A 122 16.80 1.29 0.67
C SER A 122 16.53 0.14 -0.29
N GLU A 123 16.20 0.47 -1.52
CA GLU A 123 16.50 -0.41 -2.65
C GLU A 123 18.02 -0.64 -2.81
N GLU A 124 18.41 -1.51 -3.75
CA GLU A 124 19.82 -1.71 -4.07
C GLU A 124 20.44 -0.43 -4.64
N THR A 125 21.58 -0.01 -4.09
CA THR A 125 22.28 1.20 -4.49
C THR A 125 23.77 1.15 -4.15
N LEU A 126 24.57 1.87 -4.93
CA LEU A 126 25.99 2.12 -4.64
C LEU A 126 26.21 3.42 -3.84
N VAL A 127 25.15 4.19 -3.58
CA VAL A 127 25.22 5.43 -2.81
C VAL A 127 25.40 5.11 -1.33
N SER A 128 26.65 5.15 -0.86
CA SER A 128 27.03 4.78 0.51
C SER A 128 27.16 5.95 1.49
N SER A 129 26.84 7.17 1.06
CA SER A 129 26.81 8.36 1.91
C SER A 129 25.38 8.83 2.21
N ARG A 130 25.08 9.06 3.49
CA ARG A 130 23.78 9.63 3.94
C ARG A 130 23.47 10.99 3.32
N ALA A 131 24.51 11.78 3.07
CA ALA A 131 24.37 13.12 2.47
C ALA A 131 23.88 13.08 1.01
N GLN A 132 23.80 11.89 0.41
CA GLN A 132 23.41 11.67 -0.98
C GLN A 132 22.14 10.81 -1.09
N TRP A 133 21.39 10.64 0.01
CA TRP A 133 20.17 9.82 0.01
C TRP A 133 19.10 10.33 -0.96
N ASP A 134 19.10 11.62 -1.29
CA ASP A 134 18.27 12.22 -2.33
C ASP A 134 18.51 11.63 -3.74
N ARG A 135 19.62 10.90 -3.95
CA ARG A 135 19.95 10.20 -5.20
C ARG A 135 19.53 8.73 -5.23
N ILE A 136 18.90 8.25 -4.17
CA ILE A 136 18.34 6.89 -4.09
C ILE A 136 16.84 7.04 -4.35
N ASP A 137 16.30 6.32 -5.32
CA ASP A 137 14.92 6.54 -5.75
C ASP A 137 13.96 6.12 -4.64
N ASN A 138 14.21 4.97 -4.00
CA ASN A 138 13.30 4.41 -3.02
C ASN A 138 13.96 3.90 -1.74
N PHE A 139 13.30 4.24 -0.63
CA PHE A 139 13.38 3.51 0.63
C PHE A 139 12.06 2.82 0.92
N HIS A 140 12.14 1.72 1.65
CA HIS A 140 11.03 0.83 1.95
C HIS A 140 10.92 0.59 3.44
N ILE A 141 9.68 0.58 3.93
CA ILE A 141 9.35 0.09 5.27
C ILE A 141 8.49 -1.16 5.08
N ARG A 142 8.78 -2.19 5.87
CA ARG A 142 7.96 -3.40 5.96
C ARG A 142 7.54 -3.60 7.40
N VAL A 143 6.22 -3.67 7.63
CA VAL A 143 5.66 -3.91 8.96
C VAL A 143 4.91 -5.23 8.92
N GLU A 144 5.33 -6.18 9.74
CA GLU A 144 4.70 -7.48 9.88
C GLU A 144 3.98 -7.58 11.21
N ARG A 145 2.71 -7.97 11.21
CA ARG A 145 1.98 -8.37 12.40
C ARG A 145 1.84 -9.89 12.43
N PHE A 146 2.34 -10.53 13.47
CA PHE A 146 2.12 -11.96 13.68
C PHE A 146 0.64 -12.22 14.01
N THR A 147 0.05 -13.26 13.41
CA THR A 147 -1.39 -13.59 13.59
C THR A 147 -1.63 -14.81 14.46
N GLU A 148 -0.57 -15.51 14.85
CA GLU A 148 -0.63 -16.69 15.73
C GLU A 148 0.00 -16.31 17.08
N ASP A 149 -0.61 -16.74 18.18
CA ASP A 149 -0.03 -16.61 19.52
C ASP A 149 1.22 -17.51 19.59
N SER A 150 2.40 -16.89 19.54
CA SER A 150 3.70 -17.56 19.75
C SER A 150 3.96 -17.84 21.22
#